data_AF-A0A7J9BFY3-F1
#
_entry.id   AF-A0A7J9BFY3-F1
#
_cell.length_a   1.000
_cell.length_b   1.000
_cell.length_c   1.000
_cell.angle_alpha   90.00
_cell.angle_beta   90.00
_cell.angle_gamma   90.00
#
_symmetry.space_group_name_H-M   'P 1'
#
loop_
_entity.id
_entity.type
_entity.pdbx_description
1 polymer ?
#
loop_
_entity_poly.entity_id
_entity_poly.type
_entity_poly.pdbx_seq_one_letter_code
_entity_poly.pdbx_strand_id
1 'polypeptide(L)'
;MSAKHLKEFAWGLANSKHPFLWIVRPDVVMGDSANLDLEFLKEIKERGLITSWCNQYEVLSHPSVGVFLTHCGWNSTVETISGENIEFLVKEMMEGEEGKKKKEKALEW
;
A
#
# COMPACT_ATOMS: atom_id res chain seq x y z
N MET A 1 -3.68 0.69 15.90
CA MET A 1 -3.26 2.09 15.74
C MET A 1 -3.90 2.91 16.86
N SER A 2 -3.17 3.80 17.55
CA SER A 2 -3.78 4.67 18.56
C SER A 2 -4.57 5.80 17.88
N ALA A 3 -5.52 6.42 18.59
CA ALA A 3 -6.27 7.57 18.06
C ALA A 3 -5.35 8.75 17.67
N LYS A 4 -4.27 8.98 18.43
CA LYS A 4 -3.26 10.00 18.10
C LYS A 4 -2.55 9.69 16.77
N HIS A 5 -2.07 8.45 16.60
CA HIS A 5 -1.41 8.06 15.35
C HIS A 5 -2.36 8.09 14.15
N LEU A 6 -3.64 7.73 14.33
CA LEU A 6 -4.65 7.85 13.29
C LEU A 6 -4.82 9.31 12.84
N LYS A 7 -4.92 10.24 13.79
CA LYS A 7 -5.06 11.67 13.50
C LYS A 7 -3.82 12.23 12.79
N GLU A 8 -2.63 11.91 13.27
CA GLU A 8 -1.37 12.32 12.63
C GLU A 8 -1.26 11.77 11.21
N PHE A 9 -1.63 10.50 11.00
CA PHE A 9 -1.62 9.88 9.68
C PHE A 9 -2.63 10.55 8.73
N ALA A 10 -3.86 10.80 9.20
CA ALA A 10 -4.88 11.50 8.42
C ALA A 10 -4.39 12.88 7.96
N TRP A 11 -3.87 13.69 8.89
CA TRP A 11 -3.35 15.02 8.56
C TRP A 11 -2.08 14.96 7.70
N GLY A 12 -1.25 13.92 7.83
CA GLY A 12 -0.16 13.64 6.91
C GLY A 12 -0.65 13.45 5.46
N LEU A 13 -1.68 12.64 5.25
CA LEU A 13 -2.30 12.45 3.93
C LEU A 13 -2.88 13.76 3.38
N ALA A 14 -3.63 14.50 4.20
CA ALA A 14 -4.22 15.78 3.81
C ALA A 14 -3.15 16.79 3.36
N ASN A 15 -2.08 16.92 4.16
CA ASN A 15 -0.99 17.86 3.94
C ASN A 15 -0.06 17.47 2.80
N SER A 16 -0.03 16.19 2.40
CA SER A 16 0.74 15.74 1.23
C SER A 16 0.28 16.41 -0.08
N LYS A 17 -0.95 16.93 -0.13
CA LYS A 17 -1.60 17.52 -1.32
C LYS A 17 -1.75 16.56 -2.51
N HIS A 18 -1.44 15.27 -2.34
CA HIS A 18 -1.64 14.24 -3.38
C HIS A 18 -3.04 13.60 -3.29
N PRO A 19 -3.56 13.03 -4.40
CA PRO A 19 -4.73 12.16 -4.37
C PRO A 19 -4.46 10.86 -3.62
N PHE A 20 -5.45 10.33 -2.90
CA PHE A 20 -5.29 9.06 -2.18
C PHE A 20 -6.61 8.29 -2.02
N LEU A 21 -6.49 6.96 -1.93
CA LEU A 21 -7.54 6.06 -1.46
C LEU A 21 -7.08 5.49 -0.11
N TRP A 22 -7.87 5.68 0.95
CA TRP A 22 -7.55 5.19 2.29
C TRP A 22 -8.61 4.21 2.78
N ILE A 23 -8.18 2.95 2.99
CA ILE A 23 -9.03 1.89 3.52
C ILE A 23 -8.99 1.93 5.05
N VAL A 24 -10.10 2.32 5.68
CA VAL A 24 -10.22 2.43 7.14
C VAL A 24 -11.26 1.45 7.63
N ARG A 25 -10.82 0.43 8.36
CA ARG A 25 -11.69 -0.58 8.97
C ARG A 25 -12.24 -0.10 10.32
N PRO A 26 -13.55 0.16 10.45
CA PRO A 26 -14.14 0.69 11.68
C PRO A 26 -13.98 -0.25 12.89
N ASP A 27 -13.86 -1.54 12.64
CA ASP A 27 -13.73 -2.58 13.66
C ASP A 27 -12.30 -2.71 14.24
N VAL A 28 -11.30 -2.24 13.49
CA VAL A 28 -9.87 -2.28 13.89
C VAL A 28 -9.42 -0.95 14.49
N VAL A 29 -10.13 0.13 14.16
CA VAL A 29 -9.96 1.46 14.76
C VAL A 29 -10.92 1.55 15.95
N MET A 30 -10.48 1.08 17.13
CA MET A 30 -11.26 1.01 18.37
C MET A 30 -12.18 2.23 18.59
N GLY A 31 -13.50 1.98 18.70
CA GLY A 31 -14.54 2.75 19.44
C GLY A 31 -14.57 4.26 19.28
N ASP A 32 -15.67 4.82 18.74
CA ASP A 32 -16.03 6.26 18.69
C ASP A 32 -14.94 7.27 18.25
N SER A 33 -13.77 6.79 17.83
CA SER A 33 -12.55 7.55 17.56
C SER A 33 -12.16 7.54 16.07
N ALA A 34 -12.97 6.87 15.24
CA ALA A 34 -13.00 7.07 13.79
C ALA A 34 -13.64 8.40 13.37
N ASN A 35 -13.87 9.32 14.31
CA ASN A 35 -14.27 10.69 14.04
C ASN A 35 -13.08 11.47 13.49
N LEU A 36 -12.73 11.18 12.24
CA LEU A 36 -11.99 12.11 11.39
C LEU A 36 -12.79 13.41 11.41
N ASP A 37 -12.17 14.50 11.86
CA ASP A 37 -12.87 15.75 12.08
C ASP A 37 -13.43 16.32 10.76
N LEU A 38 -14.51 17.10 10.87
CA LEU A 38 -15.16 17.73 9.71
C LEU A 38 -14.19 18.62 8.91
N GLU A 39 -13.17 19.15 9.57
CA GLU A 39 -12.12 19.96 8.96
C GLU A 39 -11.26 19.12 8.01
N PHE A 40 -10.79 17.95 8.46
CA PHE A 40 -10.09 17.00 7.61
C PHE A 40 -10.95 16.57 6.42
N LEU A 41 -12.22 16.21 6.62
CA LEU A 41 -13.10 15.79 5.53
C LEU A 41 -13.30 16.89 4.47
N LYS A 42 -13.35 18.16 4.90
CA LYS A 42 -13.38 19.31 3.97
C LYS A 42 -12.07 19.46 3.21
N GLU A 43 -10.94 19.32 3.88
CA GLU A 43 -9.61 19.46 3.26
C GLU A 43 -9.36 18.40 2.18
N ILE A 44 -9.87 17.18 2.35
CA ILE A 44 -9.62 16.08 1.42
C ILE A 44 -10.68 15.94 0.32
N LYS A 45 -11.77 16.72 0.36
CA LYS A 45 -13.00 16.53 -0.45
C LYS A 45 -12.77 16.26 -1.94
N GLU A 46 -11.78 16.89 -2.54
CA GLU A 46 -11.51 16.82 -4.00
C GLU A 46 -10.38 15.83 -4.36
N ARG A 47 -9.72 15.21 -3.37
CA ARG A 47 -8.47 14.42 -3.56
C ARG A 47 -8.45 13.08 -2.83
N GLY A 48 -9.22 12.94 -1.76
CA GLY A 48 -9.20 11.77 -0.90
C GLY A 48 -10.51 11.01 -0.95
N LEU A 49 -10.41 9.68 -1.03
CA LEU A 49 -11.54 8.78 -0.83
C LEU A 49 -11.26 7.87 0.36
N ILE A 50 -12.24 7.74 1.26
CA ILE A 50 -12.17 6.87 2.43
C ILE A 50 -13.28 5.84 2.34
N THR A 51 -12.93 4.56 2.46
CA THR A 51 -13.87 3.44 2.43
C THR A 51 -13.43 2.35 3.41
N SER A 52 -14.35 1.48 3.82
CA SER A 52 -14.03 0.35 4.70
C SER A 52 -13.44 -0.86 3.98
N TRP A 53 -13.60 -0.93 2.66
CA TRP A 53 -13.16 -2.06 1.85
C TRP A 53 -12.91 -1.66 0.39
N CYS A 54 -12.00 -2.38 -0.26
CA CYS A 54 -11.79 -2.36 -1.70
C CYS A 54 -11.30 -3.74 -2.18
N ASN A 55 -11.42 -4.00 -3.48
CA ASN A 55 -10.68 -5.08 -4.12
C ASN A 55 -9.21 -4.64 -4.27
N GLN A 56 -8.35 -5.04 -3.33
CA GLN A 56 -6.96 -4.58 -3.26
C GLN A 56 -6.18 -4.89 -4.54
N TYR A 57 -6.39 -6.06 -5.14
CA TYR A 57 -5.72 -6.44 -6.38
C TYR A 57 -6.08 -5.50 -7.54
N GLU A 58 -7.36 -5.20 -7.73
CA GLU A 58 -7.82 -4.28 -8.79
C GLU A 58 -7.30 -2.86 -8.56
N VAL A 59 -7.31 -2.39 -7.31
CA VAL A 59 -6.75 -1.08 -6.95
C VAL A 59 -5.26 -1.02 -7.27
N LEU A 60 -4.48 -2.01 -6.82
CA LEU A 60 -3.03 -2.04 -7.05
C LEU A 60 -2.67 -2.22 -8.53
N SER A 61 -3.54 -2.85 -9.31
CA SER A 61 -3.35 -3.01 -10.76
C SER A 61 -3.76 -1.76 -11.56
N HIS A 62 -4.41 -0.77 -10.92
CA HIS A 62 -4.89 0.42 -11.62
C HIS A 62 -3.74 1.40 -11.91
N PRO A 63 -3.58 1.91 -13.14
CA PRO A 63 -2.43 2.74 -13.53
C PRO A 63 -2.32 4.07 -12.80
N SER A 64 -3.39 4.53 -12.13
CA SER A 64 -3.36 5.74 -11.30
C SER A 64 -2.70 5.53 -9.92
N VAL A 65 -2.43 4.28 -9.52
CA VAL A 65 -1.77 3.97 -8.25
C VAL A 65 -0.25 4.02 -8.46
N GLY A 66 0.39 5.03 -7.89
CA GLY A 66 1.85 5.17 -7.92
C GLY A 66 2.56 4.79 -6.62
N VAL A 67 1.83 4.72 -5.50
CA VAL A 67 2.38 4.39 -4.18
C VAL A 67 1.35 3.59 -3.40
N PHE A 68 1.78 2.51 -2.75
CA PHE A 68 0.97 1.75 -1.80
C PHE A 68 1.60 1.75 -0.41
N LEU A 69 0.94 2.43 0.53
CA LEU A 69 1.32 2.42 1.94
C LEU A 69 0.67 1.23 2.63
N THR A 70 1.49 0.26 3.05
CA THR A 70 1.04 -0.97 3.70
C THR A 70 1.79 -1.22 5.00
N HIS A 71 1.20 -2.01 5.88
CA HIS A 71 1.87 -2.52 7.09
C HIS A 71 2.85 -3.67 6.78
N CYS A 72 3.07 -3.97 5.50
CA CYS A 72 3.96 -5.02 5.01
C CYS A 72 3.53 -6.44 5.43
N GLY A 73 2.24 -6.66 5.67
CA GLY A 73 1.69 -8.00 5.83
C GLY A 73 1.97 -8.85 4.58
N TRP A 74 2.31 -10.12 4.78
CA TRP A 74 2.79 -11.00 3.71
C TRP A 74 1.88 -11.02 2.46
N ASN A 75 0.55 -11.11 2.63
CA ASN A 75 -0.39 -11.10 1.51
C ASN A 75 -0.36 -9.78 0.73
N SER A 76 -0.38 -8.62 1.41
CA SER A 76 -0.28 -7.31 0.75
C SER A 76 1.05 -7.13 0.04
N THR A 77 2.15 -7.62 0.63
CA THR A 77 3.48 -7.59 0.01
C THR A 77 3.50 -8.43 -1.26
N VAL A 78 3.00 -9.67 -1.22
CA VAL A 78 2.92 -10.54 -2.40
C VAL A 78 2.05 -9.93 -3.49
N GLU A 79 0.88 -9.37 -3.16
CA GLU A 79 0.00 -8.73 -4.14
C GLU A 79 0.63 -7.49 -4.80
N THR A 80 1.37 -6.69 -4.04
CA THR A 80 2.10 -5.51 -4.55
C THR A 80 3.19 -5.91 -5.52
N ILE A 81 4.03 -6.88 -5.10
CA ILE A 81 5.12 -7.36 -5.94
C ILE A 81 4.50 -8.07 -7.16
N SER A 82 3.44 -8.87 -7.01
CA SER A 82 2.79 -9.59 -8.12
C SER A 82 2.12 -8.68 -9.15
N GLY A 83 1.75 -7.45 -8.77
CA GLY A 83 1.28 -6.43 -9.70
C GLY A 83 2.37 -5.92 -10.65
N GLU A 84 3.63 -5.95 -10.23
CA GLU A 84 4.78 -5.61 -11.06
C GLU A 84 5.48 -6.88 -11.55
N ASN A 85 5.15 -7.35 -12.77
CA ASN A 85 5.97 -8.25 -13.59
C ASN A 85 6.80 -9.33 -12.84
N ILE A 86 6.26 -9.92 -11.75
CA ILE A 86 6.95 -10.94 -10.97
C ILE A 86 7.33 -12.10 -11.86
N GLU A 87 6.46 -12.45 -12.80
CA GLU A 87 6.76 -13.52 -13.74
C GLU A 87 8.04 -13.22 -14.52
N PHE A 88 8.24 -11.97 -14.94
CA PHE A 88 9.47 -11.54 -15.60
C PHE A 88 10.66 -11.55 -14.64
N LEU A 89 10.54 -10.98 -13.43
CA LEU A 89 11.64 -10.93 -12.46
C LEU A 89 12.02 -12.32 -11.92
N VAL A 90 11.05 -13.21 -11.71
CA VAL A 90 11.25 -14.61 -11.31
C VAL A 90 11.86 -15.39 -12.47
N LYS A 91 11.39 -15.21 -13.71
CA LYS A 91 12.06 -15.81 -14.89
C LYS A 91 13.48 -15.31 -15.02
N GLU A 92 13.74 -14.01 -14.85
CA GLU A 92 15.11 -13.46 -14.91
C GLU A 92 15.99 -14.00 -13.76
N MET A 93 15.44 -14.17 -12.57
CA MET A 93 16.17 -14.74 -11.44
C MET A 93 16.43 -16.26 -11.60
N MET A 94 15.52 -17.00 -12.24
CA MET A 94 15.63 -18.46 -12.42
C MET A 94 16.41 -18.84 -13.68
N GLU A 95 16.24 -18.08 -14.76
CA GLU A 95 16.66 -18.42 -16.11
C GLU A 95 17.58 -17.37 -16.74
N GLY A 96 17.52 -16.13 -16.25
CA GLY A 96 18.31 -14.99 -16.73
C GLY A 96 19.80 -15.07 -16.38
N GLU A 97 20.59 -14.26 -17.08
CA GLU A 97 22.06 -14.28 -16.94
C GLU A 97 22.50 -13.83 -15.54
N GLU A 98 21.83 -12.83 -14.96
CA GLU A 98 22.09 -12.40 -13.59
C GLU A 98 21.78 -13.48 -12.55
N GLY A 99 20.64 -14.17 -12.72
CA GLY A 99 20.21 -15.25 -11.84
C GLY A 99 21.21 -16.41 -11.82
N LYS A 100 21.66 -16.83 -13.02
CA LYS A 100 22.70 -17.87 -13.18
C LYS A 100 24.02 -17.50 -12.50
N LYS A 101 24.51 -16.26 -12.69
CA LYS A 101 25.74 -15.77 -12.03
C LYS A 101 25.63 -15.76 -10.50
N LYS A 102 24.49 -15.32 -9.97
CA LYS A 102 24.22 -15.32 -8.51
C LYS A 102 24.19 -16.75 -7.96
N LYS A 103 23.63 -17.71 -8.70
CA LYS A 103 23.59 -19.14 -8.33
C LYS A 103 24.98 -19.79 -8.33
N GLU A 104 25.80 -19.53 -9.34
CA GLU A 104 27.19 -20.03 -9.39
C GLU A 104 28.00 -19.52 -8.19
N LYS A 105 27.91 -18.23 -7.90
CA LYS A 105 28.61 -17.62 -6.75
C LYS A 105 28.16 -18.16 -5.39
N ALA A 106 26.89 -18.57 -5.27
CA ALA A 106 26.38 -19.19 -4.04
C ALA A 106 26.83 -20.64 -3.86
N LEU A 107 27.19 -21.34 -4.94
CA LEU A 107 27.77 -22.68 -4.91
C LEU A 107 29.28 -22.67 -4.58
N GLU A 108 29.90 -21.49 -4.63
CA GLU A 108 31.31 -21.27 -4.24
C GLU A 108 31.49 -20.96 -2.74
N TRP A 109 30.39 -20.86 -1.98
CA TRP A 109 30.37 -20.71 -0.51
C TRP A 109 30.12 -22.05 0.18
#